data_AF-A0A2G9HTX4-F1
#
_entry.id   AF-A0A2G9HTX4-F1
#
_cell.length_a   1.000
_cell.length_b   1.000
_cell.length_c   1.000
_cell.angle_alpha   90.00
_cell.angle_beta   90.00
_cell.angle_gamma   90.00
#
_symmetry.space_group_name_H-M   'P 1'
#
loop_
_entity.id
_entity.type
_entity.pdbx_description
1 polymer ?
#
loop_
_entity_poly.entity_id
_entity_poly.type
_entity_poly.pdbx_seq_one_letter_code
_entity_poly.pdbx_strand_id
1 'polypeptide(L)'
;MAFLLRCYSLFTYYLAFISLVSNFCYCFNPKLLNFSKLVSGSDWASARASWYGNPSGAGSDGGACGYQNAVESAPFSSRITAAASSLYDSGKACGTCYQVKCTTTAACSGDPVTVSILFDLSGTSFGTMAKSGEAEQLRNVGIEQIQYRRVDCNFPGVSVAFRVDPGSNPNYFATAIEYEDGDGLRPQLDLVAKKVIPANYQPGQTYRSLVNF
;
A
#
# COMPACT_ATOMS: atom_id res chain seq x y z
N MET A 1 -27.40 61.75 -24.19
CA MET A 1 -26.70 61.32 -22.95
C MET A 1 -27.57 60.46 -22.02
N ALA A 2 -28.89 60.66 -21.92
CA ALA A 2 -29.78 59.88 -21.04
C ALA A 2 -30.02 58.41 -21.44
N PHE A 3 -29.93 58.04 -22.73
CA PHE A 3 -30.14 56.66 -23.19
C PHE A 3 -29.00 55.70 -22.81
N LEU A 4 -27.76 56.19 -22.77
CA LEU A 4 -26.58 55.38 -22.41
C LEU A 4 -26.55 55.07 -20.90
N LEU A 5 -27.00 56.00 -20.05
CA LEU A 5 -27.13 55.82 -18.60
C LEU A 5 -28.18 54.76 -18.22
N ARG A 6 -29.30 54.70 -18.95
CA ARG A 6 -30.34 53.68 -18.75
C ARG A 6 -29.87 52.27 -19.14
N CYS A 7 -29.08 52.15 -20.20
CA CYS A 7 -28.53 50.87 -20.65
C CYS A 7 -27.48 50.33 -19.67
N TYR A 8 -26.62 51.21 -19.13
CA TYR A 8 -25.63 50.85 -18.11
C TYR A 8 -26.29 50.38 -16.81
N SER A 9 -27.38 51.04 -16.40
CA SER A 9 -28.14 50.67 -15.21
C SER A 9 -28.79 49.30 -15.34
N LEU A 10 -29.41 48.98 -16.49
CA LEU A 10 -29.98 47.66 -16.76
C LEU A 10 -28.92 46.55 -16.81
N PHE A 11 -27.74 46.85 -17.37
CA PHE A 11 -26.61 45.91 -17.40
C PHE A 11 -26.07 45.62 -15.99
N THR A 12 -25.97 46.63 -15.12
CA THR A 12 -25.57 46.42 -13.72
C THR A 12 -26.59 45.60 -12.92
N TYR A 13 -27.89 45.79 -13.16
CA TYR A 13 -28.93 44.96 -12.53
C TYR A 13 -28.90 43.52 -13.04
N TYR A 14 -28.59 43.31 -14.33
CA TYR A 14 -28.45 41.97 -14.91
C TYR A 14 -27.25 41.21 -14.34
N LEU A 15 -26.08 41.85 -14.19
CA LEU A 15 -24.90 41.25 -13.56
C LEU A 15 -25.10 40.97 -12.06
N ALA A 16 -25.79 41.85 -11.33
CA ALA A 16 -26.15 41.62 -9.92
C ALA A 16 -27.18 40.49 -9.77
N PHE A 17 -28.14 40.37 -10.68
CA PHE A 17 -29.07 39.25 -10.71
C PHE A 17 -28.31 37.94 -10.94
N ILE A 18 -27.40 37.86 -11.92
CA ILE A 18 -26.54 36.68 -12.15
C ILE A 18 -25.75 36.30 -10.89
N SER A 19 -25.19 37.26 -10.14
CA SER A 19 -24.46 36.93 -8.90
C SER A 19 -25.39 36.35 -7.81
N LEU A 20 -26.62 36.87 -7.69
CA LEU A 20 -27.65 36.36 -6.78
C LEU A 20 -28.17 34.96 -7.19
N VAL A 21 -28.36 34.68 -8.49
CA VAL A 21 -28.74 33.33 -8.97
C VAL A 21 -27.57 32.34 -9.00
N SER A 22 -26.33 32.83 -8.97
CA SER A 22 -25.12 32.01 -8.87
C SER A 22 -24.80 31.51 -7.45
N ASN A 23 -25.71 31.73 -6.49
CA ASN A 23 -25.86 30.83 -5.33
C ASN A 23 -26.42 29.46 -5.75
N PHE A 24 -25.93 28.92 -6.87
CA PHE A 24 -25.78 27.49 -6.96
C PHE A 24 -24.85 27.12 -5.82
N CYS A 25 -25.43 26.55 -4.75
CA CYS A 25 -24.67 25.68 -3.88
C CYS A 25 -23.85 24.78 -4.80
N TYR A 26 -22.55 25.03 -4.89
CA TYR A 26 -21.61 24.02 -5.31
C TYR A 26 -21.61 22.97 -4.20
N CYS A 27 -22.69 22.19 -4.11
CA CYS A 27 -22.63 20.82 -3.68
C CYS A 27 -21.91 20.03 -4.78
N PHE A 28 -20.69 20.45 -5.12
CA PHE A 28 -19.68 19.54 -5.63
C PHE A 28 -19.41 18.62 -4.44
N ASN A 29 -20.17 17.53 -4.39
CA ASN A 29 -19.81 16.37 -3.61
C ASN A 29 -18.81 15.60 -4.47
N PRO A 30 -17.48 15.78 -4.31
CA PRO A 30 -16.52 14.95 -5.02
C PRO A 30 -16.70 13.45 -4.70
N LYS A 31 -17.45 13.13 -3.64
CA LYS A 31 -17.84 11.78 -3.22
C LYS A 31 -18.73 11.01 -4.22
N LEU A 32 -19.27 11.67 -5.25
CA LEU A 32 -20.05 10.99 -6.32
C LEU A 32 -19.24 10.72 -7.59
N LEU A 33 -18.04 11.26 -7.73
CA LEU A 33 -17.09 10.82 -8.77
C LEU A 33 -16.29 9.64 -8.22
N ASN A 34 -16.93 8.47 -8.19
CA ASN A 34 -16.25 7.19 -7.98
C ASN A 34 -15.47 6.85 -9.26
N PHE A 35 -14.37 7.59 -9.49
CA PHE A 35 -13.45 7.41 -10.62
C PHE A 35 -12.79 6.03 -10.60
N SER A 36 -12.83 5.35 -9.44
CA SER A 36 -12.43 3.94 -9.28
C SER A 36 -13.30 2.95 -10.06
N LYS A 37 -14.48 3.33 -10.55
CA LYS A 37 -15.37 2.42 -11.31
C LYS A 37 -15.41 2.68 -12.83
N LEU A 38 -14.60 3.61 -13.34
CA LEU A 38 -14.61 4.03 -14.75
C LEU A 38 -13.27 3.85 -15.47
N VAL A 39 -12.38 2.99 -14.95
CA VAL A 39 -11.22 2.47 -15.68
C VAL A 39 -11.47 0.98 -15.99
N SER A 40 -12.25 0.72 -17.04
CA SER A 40 -12.31 -0.59 -17.67
C SER A 40 -11.08 -0.76 -18.58
N GLY A 41 -9.92 -0.93 -17.95
CA GLY A 41 -8.62 -1.09 -18.63
C GLY A 41 -7.62 -1.84 -17.76
N SER A 42 -7.94 -3.08 -17.37
CA SER A 42 -7.17 -3.95 -16.46
C SER A 42 -6.90 -3.31 -15.08
N ASP A 43 -7.21 -4.01 -13.98
CA ASP A 43 -6.98 -3.52 -12.60
C ASP A 43 -5.49 -3.28 -12.23
N TRP A 44 -4.60 -3.23 -13.22
CA TRP A 44 -3.15 -3.20 -13.09
C TRP A 44 -2.60 -1.80 -13.41
N ALA A 45 -1.87 -1.24 -12.46
CA ALA A 45 -1.06 -0.05 -12.65
C ALA A 45 0.33 -0.42 -13.18
N SER A 46 0.91 0.44 -14.03
CA SER A 46 2.26 0.24 -14.57
C SER A 46 3.31 0.94 -13.70
N ALA A 47 4.49 0.32 -13.61
CA ALA A 47 5.57 0.73 -12.73
C ALA A 47 6.93 0.25 -13.26
N ARG A 48 8.03 0.77 -12.70
CA ARG A 48 9.38 0.22 -12.87
C ARG A 48 9.86 -0.30 -11.52
N ALA A 49 10.31 -1.54 -11.46
CA ALA A 49 10.86 -2.11 -10.24
C ALA A 49 12.36 -2.36 -10.38
N SER A 50 13.09 -2.12 -9.30
CA SER A 50 14.43 -2.67 -9.06
C SER A 50 14.37 -3.78 -8.04
N TRP A 51 15.54 -4.30 -7.66
CA TRP A 51 15.68 -5.14 -6.48
C TRP A 51 16.95 -4.82 -5.70
N TYR A 52 16.98 -5.23 -4.44
CA TYR A 52 18.11 -4.98 -3.54
C TYR A 52 18.37 -6.14 -2.59
N GLY A 53 19.54 -6.10 -1.95
CA GLY A 53 19.99 -7.10 -0.98
C GLY A 53 20.47 -8.39 -1.64
N ASN A 54 20.36 -9.51 -0.91
CA ASN A 54 20.77 -10.82 -1.42
C ASN A 54 19.80 -11.33 -2.52
N PRO A 55 20.29 -11.94 -3.62
CA PRO A 55 19.45 -12.49 -4.70
C PRO A 55 18.34 -13.46 -4.24
N SER A 56 18.53 -14.13 -3.11
CA SER A 56 17.58 -15.07 -2.50
C SER A 56 17.15 -14.64 -1.09
N GLY A 57 17.38 -13.37 -0.72
CA GLY A 57 17.02 -12.82 0.59
C GLY A 57 15.79 -11.91 0.53
N ALA A 58 15.47 -11.31 1.67
CA ALA A 58 14.34 -10.40 1.84
C ALA A 58 14.67 -8.93 1.52
N GLY A 59 15.87 -8.61 1.05
CA GLY A 59 16.32 -7.23 0.88
C GLY A 59 17.02 -6.73 2.14
N SER A 60 16.32 -5.94 2.98
CA SER A 60 16.83 -5.45 4.27
C SER A 60 16.17 -6.16 5.45
N ASP A 61 16.83 -6.10 6.61
CA ASP A 61 16.35 -6.66 7.88
C ASP A 61 15.19 -5.83 8.46
N GLY A 62 14.05 -5.78 7.77
CA GLY A 62 12.77 -5.33 8.32
C GLY A 62 12.21 -4.00 7.83
N GLY A 63 13.03 -3.16 7.21
CA GLY A 63 12.61 -1.90 6.59
C GLY A 63 11.86 -0.92 7.52
N ALA A 64 11.23 0.08 6.92
CA ALA A 64 10.54 1.17 7.64
C ALA A 64 9.26 0.73 8.35
N CYS A 65 8.65 -0.39 7.94
CA CYS A 65 7.51 -0.98 8.65
C CYS A 65 7.90 -1.68 9.95
N GLY A 66 9.20 -1.81 10.23
CA GLY A 66 9.68 -2.42 11.45
C GLY A 66 9.26 -3.88 11.54
N TYR A 67 9.40 -4.67 10.48
CA TYR A 67 9.17 -6.13 10.53
C TYR A 67 10.42 -6.92 10.97
N GLN A 68 11.56 -6.25 11.09
CA GLN A 68 12.86 -6.84 11.46
C GLN A 68 13.12 -8.15 10.68
N ASN A 69 13.64 -9.17 11.34
CA ASN A 69 13.95 -10.47 10.74
C ASN A 69 12.70 -11.31 10.36
N ALA A 70 11.48 -10.86 10.71
CA ALA A 70 10.27 -11.58 10.34
C ALA A 70 10.09 -11.67 8.82
N VAL A 71 10.62 -10.69 8.07
CA VAL A 71 10.52 -10.65 6.60
C VAL A 71 11.20 -11.83 5.92
N GLU A 72 12.20 -12.45 6.56
CA GLU A 72 12.91 -13.61 6.01
C GLU A 72 12.13 -14.92 6.20
N SER A 73 11.34 -14.99 7.28
CA SER A 73 10.66 -16.21 7.70
C SER A 73 9.24 -16.30 7.15
N ALA A 74 8.67 -17.50 7.13
CA ALA A 74 7.26 -17.66 6.84
C ALA A 74 6.39 -16.84 7.82
N PRO A 75 5.29 -16.23 7.35
CA PRO A 75 4.73 -16.36 6.01
C PRO A 75 5.29 -15.38 4.96
N PHE A 76 6.01 -14.31 5.33
CA PHE A 76 6.58 -13.38 4.35
C PHE A 76 7.56 -14.09 3.40
N SER A 77 8.41 -14.98 3.93
CA SER A 77 9.32 -15.84 3.14
C SER A 77 10.13 -15.05 2.12
N SER A 78 10.68 -13.90 2.53
CA SER A 78 11.39 -12.95 1.68
C SER A 78 10.56 -12.32 0.56
N ARG A 79 9.23 -12.50 0.51
CA ARG A 79 8.34 -11.90 -0.49
C ARG A 79 7.89 -10.49 -0.10
N ILE A 80 8.87 -9.62 0.13
CA ILE A 80 8.64 -8.24 0.52
C ILE A 80 9.18 -7.28 -0.54
N THR A 81 8.84 -6.01 -0.38
CA THR A 81 9.40 -4.91 -1.15
C THR A 81 9.47 -3.63 -0.31
N ALA A 82 10.25 -2.65 -0.77
CA ALA A 82 10.21 -1.29 -0.27
C ALA A 82 9.44 -0.41 -1.25
N ALA A 83 8.67 0.57 -0.75
CA ALA A 83 7.87 1.44 -1.61
C ALA A 83 8.29 2.90 -1.65
N ALA A 84 7.95 3.53 -2.78
CA ALA A 84 7.98 4.98 -2.93
C ALA A 84 7.11 5.65 -1.86
N SER A 85 7.50 6.85 -1.43
CA SER A 85 6.85 7.56 -0.32
C SER A 85 5.34 7.74 -0.49
N SER A 86 4.86 7.90 -1.73
CA SER A 86 3.42 8.02 -2.05
C SER A 86 2.64 6.74 -1.78
N LEU A 87 3.24 5.57 -1.98
CA LEU A 87 2.64 4.28 -1.65
C LEU A 87 2.88 3.89 -0.20
N TYR A 88 4.01 4.26 0.40
CA TYR A 88 4.30 4.02 1.81
C TYR A 88 3.33 4.78 2.74
N ASP A 89 2.92 5.99 2.34
CA ASP A 89 1.98 6.88 3.06
C ASP A 89 2.28 6.95 4.56
N SER A 90 3.55 7.28 4.87
CA SER A 90 4.04 7.41 6.25
C SER A 90 3.76 6.19 7.14
N GLY A 91 3.84 4.99 6.56
CA GLY A 91 3.67 3.72 7.26
C GLY A 91 2.24 3.20 7.27
N LYS A 92 1.25 3.98 6.79
CA LYS A 92 -0.14 3.49 6.70
C LYS A 92 -0.26 2.31 5.76
N ALA A 93 0.56 2.22 4.73
CA ALA A 93 0.50 1.08 3.83
C ALA A 93 1.14 -0.19 4.40
N CYS A 94 1.85 -0.14 5.54
CA CYS A 94 2.41 -1.33 6.18
C CYS A 94 1.33 -2.39 6.38
N GLY A 95 1.63 -3.63 6.02
CA GLY A 95 0.66 -4.73 6.06
C GLY A 95 -0.20 -4.89 4.80
N THR A 96 -0.07 -4.02 3.78
CA THR A 96 -0.80 -4.20 2.52
C THR A 96 -0.10 -5.16 1.54
N CYS A 97 -0.89 -5.91 0.77
CA CYS A 97 -0.40 -6.85 -0.23
C CYS A 97 -0.68 -6.39 -1.66
N TYR A 98 0.24 -6.71 -2.55
CA TYR A 98 0.15 -6.43 -3.97
C TYR A 98 0.47 -7.68 -4.76
N GLN A 99 -0.22 -7.87 -5.88
CA GLN A 99 0.27 -8.74 -6.94
C GLN A 99 1.12 -7.92 -7.89
N VAL A 100 2.25 -8.48 -8.33
CA VAL A 100 3.20 -7.84 -9.23
C VAL A 100 3.65 -8.83 -10.29
N LYS A 101 3.69 -8.41 -11.54
CA LYS A 101 4.22 -9.22 -12.66
C LYS A 101 5.12 -8.36 -13.54
N CYS A 102 6.15 -8.98 -14.13
CA CYS A 102 6.97 -8.31 -15.13
C CYS A 102 6.44 -8.56 -16.54
N THR A 103 6.73 -7.63 -17.46
CA THR A 103 6.04 -7.59 -18.76
C THR A 103 6.92 -7.45 -19.98
N THR A 104 8.19 -7.07 -19.84
CA THR A 104 8.97 -6.62 -21.01
C THR A 104 10.15 -7.51 -21.39
N THR A 105 10.82 -8.15 -20.44
CA THR A 105 12.00 -8.97 -20.76
C THR A 105 11.66 -10.41 -21.09
N ALA A 106 12.54 -11.06 -21.87
CA ALA A 106 12.35 -12.45 -22.29
C ALA A 106 12.28 -13.43 -21.10
N ALA A 107 12.91 -13.06 -19.98
CA ALA A 107 12.89 -13.82 -18.74
C ALA A 107 11.55 -13.76 -18.00
N CYS A 108 10.65 -12.84 -18.36
CA CYS A 108 9.37 -12.72 -17.69
C CYS A 108 8.46 -13.92 -17.93
N SER A 109 7.92 -14.47 -16.83
CA SER A 109 6.86 -15.46 -16.90
C SER A 109 5.54 -14.85 -17.37
N GLY A 110 5.28 -13.59 -16.98
CA GLY A 110 3.98 -12.94 -17.10
C GLY A 110 3.02 -13.27 -15.96
N ASP A 111 3.38 -14.21 -15.08
CA ASP A 111 2.58 -14.61 -13.93
C ASP A 111 2.84 -13.68 -12.74
N PRO A 112 1.79 -13.32 -11.98
CA PRO A 112 1.94 -12.43 -10.84
C PRO A 112 2.43 -13.13 -9.58
N VAL A 113 3.27 -12.43 -8.82
CA VAL A 113 3.76 -12.80 -7.49
C VAL A 113 3.13 -11.88 -6.46
N THR A 114 2.63 -12.43 -5.36
CA THR A 114 2.11 -11.63 -4.24
C THR A 114 3.25 -11.22 -3.33
N VAL A 115 3.33 -9.92 -3.05
CA VAL A 115 4.40 -9.30 -2.25
C VAL A 115 3.81 -8.23 -1.32
N SER A 116 4.50 -7.95 -0.22
CA SER A 116 4.16 -6.84 0.69
C SER A 116 4.97 -5.56 0.36
N ILE A 117 4.29 -4.57 -0.26
CA ILE A 117 4.60 -3.12 -0.55
C ILE A 117 5.76 -2.70 -1.51
N LEU A 118 5.44 -2.03 -2.63
CA LEU A 118 6.18 -1.94 -3.93
C LEU A 118 7.11 -0.74 -4.26
N PHE A 119 8.29 -1.03 -4.85
CA PHE A 119 9.01 -0.42 -6.02
C PHE A 119 10.50 -0.84 -6.03
N ASP A 120 11.02 -1.32 -4.90
CA ASP A 120 12.30 -2.00 -4.80
C ASP A 120 12.08 -3.38 -4.16
N LEU A 121 12.06 -4.41 -5.01
CA LEU A 121 11.73 -5.77 -4.61
C LEU A 121 12.90 -6.40 -3.84
N SER A 122 12.61 -7.33 -2.93
CA SER A 122 13.65 -8.26 -2.50
C SER A 122 14.17 -9.07 -3.69
N GLY A 123 15.40 -9.58 -3.63
CA GLY A 123 15.93 -10.46 -4.67
C GLY A 123 15.04 -11.69 -4.94
N THR A 124 14.39 -12.21 -3.88
CA THR A 124 13.43 -13.32 -3.95
C THR A 124 12.16 -12.92 -4.70
N SER A 125 11.55 -11.78 -4.33
CA SER A 125 10.35 -11.25 -4.99
C SER A 125 10.61 -10.98 -6.47
N PHE A 126 11.73 -10.32 -6.79
CA PHE A 126 12.09 -9.96 -8.16
C PHE A 126 12.31 -11.19 -9.02
N GLY A 127 13.10 -12.15 -8.52
CA GLY A 127 13.41 -13.38 -9.25
C GLY A 127 12.19 -14.29 -9.46
N THR A 128 11.20 -14.27 -8.56
CA THR A 128 10.00 -15.11 -8.71
C THR A 128 9.13 -14.68 -9.90
N MET A 129 9.25 -13.43 -10.39
CA MET A 129 8.51 -12.99 -11.58
C MET A 129 9.04 -13.63 -12.88
N ALA A 130 10.22 -14.24 -12.85
CA ALA A 130 10.84 -14.86 -14.00
C ALA A 130 10.22 -16.24 -14.31
N LYS A 131 10.46 -16.71 -15.54
CA LYS A 131 10.27 -18.12 -15.90
C LYS A 131 11.13 -19.01 -15.01
N SER A 132 10.72 -20.27 -14.86
CA SER A 132 11.50 -21.27 -14.12
C SER A 132 12.92 -21.36 -14.68
N GLY A 133 13.93 -21.15 -13.83
CA GLY A 133 15.35 -21.13 -14.20
C GLY A 133 15.88 -19.81 -14.76
N GLU A 134 15.04 -18.79 -14.95
CA GLU A 134 15.45 -17.48 -15.52
C GLU A 134 15.52 -16.33 -14.50
N ALA A 135 15.47 -16.66 -13.20
CA ALA A 135 15.44 -15.67 -12.12
C ALA A 135 16.70 -14.78 -12.08
N GLU A 136 17.88 -15.35 -12.37
CA GLU A 136 19.14 -14.58 -12.41
C GLU A 136 19.19 -13.66 -13.62
N GLN A 137 18.74 -14.14 -14.79
CA GLN A 137 18.66 -13.39 -16.02
C GLN A 137 17.74 -12.18 -15.84
N LEU A 138 16.58 -12.38 -15.21
CA LEU A 138 15.69 -11.27 -14.87
C LEU A 138 16.39 -10.29 -13.91
N ARG A 139 16.98 -10.77 -12.80
CA ARG A 139 17.70 -9.90 -11.85
C ARG A 139 18.83 -9.08 -12.49
N ASN A 140 19.53 -9.64 -13.46
CA ASN A 140 20.63 -8.98 -14.19
C ASN A 140 20.14 -7.83 -15.10
N VAL A 141 18.84 -7.73 -15.39
CA VAL A 141 18.25 -6.55 -16.05
C VAL A 141 18.35 -5.32 -15.14
N GLY A 142 18.36 -5.52 -13.82
CA GLY A 142 18.45 -4.46 -12.81
C GLY A 142 17.14 -3.68 -12.60
N ILE A 143 16.60 -3.08 -13.66
CA ILE A 143 15.33 -2.34 -13.61
C ILE A 143 14.37 -2.87 -14.70
N GLU A 144 13.25 -3.44 -14.27
CA GLU A 144 12.25 -4.07 -15.14
C GLU A 144 10.93 -3.29 -15.14
N GLN A 145 10.22 -3.29 -16.26
CA GLN A 145 8.84 -2.80 -16.32
C GLN A 145 7.88 -3.85 -15.74
N ILE A 146 7.08 -3.40 -14.78
CA ILE A 146 6.13 -4.24 -14.07
C ILE A 146 4.71 -3.69 -14.15
N GLN A 147 3.77 -4.59 -13.92
CA GLN A 147 2.39 -4.27 -13.61
C GLN A 147 2.10 -4.72 -12.19
N TYR A 148 1.36 -3.90 -11.43
CA TYR A 148 0.96 -4.22 -10.07
C TYR A 148 -0.48 -3.85 -9.77
N ARG A 149 -1.07 -4.52 -8.79
CA ARG A 149 -2.39 -4.18 -8.23
C ARG A 149 -2.47 -4.57 -6.77
N ARG A 150 -3.28 -3.83 -6.00
CA ARG A 150 -3.54 -4.17 -4.61
C ARG A 150 -4.44 -5.40 -4.52
N VAL A 151 -4.17 -6.27 -3.57
CA VAL A 151 -4.97 -7.46 -3.26
C VAL A 151 -5.10 -7.62 -1.75
N ASP A 152 -6.06 -8.42 -1.30
CA ASP A 152 -6.15 -8.83 0.09
C ASP A 152 -4.95 -9.73 0.45
N CYS A 153 -4.37 -9.50 1.62
CA CYS A 153 -3.38 -10.37 2.23
C CYS A 153 -4.04 -11.68 2.71
N ASN A 154 -3.28 -12.76 2.63
CA ASN A 154 -3.69 -14.09 3.09
C ASN A 154 -2.49 -14.84 3.68
N PHE A 155 -2.53 -15.09 4.98
CA PHE A 155 -1.49 -15.71 5.79
C PHE A 155 -2.03 -17.00 6.42
N PRO A 156 -2.22 -18.06 5.63
CA PRO A 156 -2.93 -19.26 6.08
C PRO A 156 -2.22 -19.94 7.25
N GLY A 157 -2.99 -20.23 8.30
CA GLY A 157 -2.49 -20.88 9.51
C GLY A 157 -1.64 -19.98 10.42
N VAL A 158 -1.58 -18.68 10.13
CA VAL A 158 -0.86 -17.69 10.94
C VAL A 158 -1.86 -16.68 11.47
N SER A 159 -1.91 -16.52 12.79
CA SER A 159 -2.72 -15.48 13.41
C SER A 159 -1.99 -14.14 13.42
N VAL A 160 -2.75 -13.05 13.44
CA VAL A 160 -2.25 -11.69 13.69
C VAL A 160 -1.28 -11.70 14.87
N ALA A 161 -0.12 -11.08 14.67
CA ALA A 161 0.95 -11.04 15.64
C ALA A 161 1.30 -9.60 16.02
N PHE A 162 1.71 -9.44 17.27
CA PHE A 162 2.11 -8.18 17.87
C PHE A 162 3.55 -8.33 18.34
N ARG A 163 4.50 -7.73 17.63
CA ARG A 163 5.90 -7.73 18.02
C ARG A 163 6.22 -6.48 18.81
N VAL A 164 6.57 -6.67 20.08
CA VAL A 164 6.95 -5.56 20.96
C VAL A 164 8.34 -5.09 20.58
N ASP A 165 8.51 -3.78 20.41
CA ASP A 165 9.78 -3.17 20.06
C ASP A 165 10.83 -3.44 21.15
N PRO A 166 12.09 -3.79 20.79
CA PRO A 166 13.16 -4.03 21.77
C PRO A 166 13.47 -2.85 22.69
N GLY A 167 13.16 -1.61 22.29
CA GLY A 167 13.31 -0.41 23.11
C GLY A 167 12.17 -0.19 24.12
N SER A 168 11.12 -1.01 24.07
CA SER A 168 10.00 -0.94 25.02
C SER A 168 10.46 -1.20 26.46
N ASN A 169 9.86 -0.48 27.40
CA ASN A 169 10.17 -0.50 28.82
C ASN A 169 8.96 0.01 29.64
N PRO A 170 9.01 0.07 30.97
CA PRO A 170 7.87 0.53 31.77
C PRO A 170 7.36 1.94 31.47
N ASN A 171 8.14 2.79 30.80
CA ASN A 171 7.79 4.18 30.47
C ASN A 171 7.55 4.41 28.97
N TYR A 172 7.80 3.43 28.12
CA TYR A 172 7.65 3.53 26.66
C TYR A 172 7.24 2.18 26.09
N PHE A 173 6.20 2.17 25.27
CA PHE A 173 5.71 0.95 24.65
C PHE A 173 5.47 1.17 23.16
N ALA A 174 6.04 0.31 22.33
CA ALA A 174 5.79 0.27 20.90
C ALA A 174 5.62 -1.17 20.43
N THR A 175 4.74 -1.37 19.45
CA THR A 175 4.49 -2.69 18.86
C THR A 175 4.26 -2.55 17.36
N ALA A 176 4.83 -3.47 16.59
CA ALA A 176 4.46 -3.69 15.20
C ALA A 176 3.33 -4.72 15.14
N ILE A 177 2.38 -4.52 14.22
CA ILE A 177 1.34 -5.51 13.92
C ILE A 177 1.72 -6.21 12.62
N GLU A 178 1.71 -7.54 12.65
CA GLU A 178 2.13 -8.43 11.57
C GLU A 178 1.00 -9.40 11.23
N TYR A 179 0.99 -9.86 9.97
CA TYR A 179 0.08 -10.91 9.47
C TYR A 179 -1.40 -10.56 9.56
N GLU A 180 -1.73 -9.30 9.31
CA GLU A 180 -3.12 -8.89 9.14
C GLU A 180 -3.63 -9.38 7.80
N ASP A 181 -4.56 -10.32 7.84
CA ASP A 181 -5.30 -10.79 6.68
C ASP A 181 -6.29 -9.72 6.17
N GLY A 182 -6.70 -9.84 4.91
CA GLY A 182 -7.58 -8.87 4.26
C GLY A 182 -6.82 -7.67 3.72
N ASP A 183 -7.48 -6.52 3.58
CA ASP A 183 -6.87 -5.39 2.88
C ASP A 183 -5.82 -4.62 3.70
N GLY A 184 -5.62 -4.95 4.98
CA GLY A 184 -4.63 -4.32 5.85
C GLY A 184 -4.90 -2.85 6.19
N LEU A 185 -6.06 -2.27 5.83
CA LEU A 185 -6.33 -0.83 6.01
C LEU A 185 -7.78 -0.41 6.32
N ARG A 186 -8.78 -1.32 6.44
CA ARG A 186 -10.17 -0.86 6.64
C ARG A 186 -10.36 -0.09 7.95
N PRO A 187 -10.72 1.20 7.91
CA PRO A 187 -11.07 1.98 9.09
C PRO A 187 -12.48 1.68 9.65
N GLN A 188 -13.12 0.59 9.21
CA GLN A 188 -14.57 0.39 9.41
C GLN A 188 -14.92 -0.86 10.22
N LEU A 189 -13.94 -1.69 10.57
CA LEU A 189 -14.14 -2.83 11.47
C LEU A 189 -13.05 -2.81 12.54
N ASP A 190 -13.42 -2.38 13.75
CA ASP A 190 -12.53 -2.46 14.91
C ASP A 190 -12.28 -3.92 15.27
N LEU A 191 -11.10 -4.43 14.93
CA LEU A 191 -10.65 -5.71 15.45
C LEU A 191 -10.07 -5.54 16.83
N VAL A 192 -10.74 -6.16 17.79
CA VAL A 192 -10.36 -6.07 19.20
C VAL A 192 -9.68 -7.38 19.62
N ALA A 193 -8.35 -7.37 19.57
CA ALA A 193 -7.54 -8.42 20.16
C ALA A 193 -7.34 -8.15 21.66
N LYS A 194 -7.95 -8.97 22.53
CA LYS A 194 -7.91 -8.79 23.99
C LYS A 194 -6.83 -9.65 24.64
N LYS A 195 -6.09 -9.07 25.59
CA LYS A 195 -5.11 -9.77 26.44
C LYS A 195 -4.02 -10.52 25.64
N VAL A 196 -3.66 -10.01 24.46
CA VAL A 196 -2.60 -10.63 23.62
C VAL A 196 -1.21 -10.41 24.23
N ILE A 197 -0.91 -9.16 24.60
CA ILE A 197 0.36 -8.78 25.20
C ILE A 197 0.17 -8.74 26.73
N PRO A 198 0.89 -9.55 27.51
CA PRO A 198 0.74 -9.58 28.96
C PRO A 198 1.44 -8.39 29.64
N ALA A 199 1.06 -8.06 30.88
CA ALA A 199 1.66 -6.95 31.61
C ALA A 199 3.18 -7.14 31.88
N ASN A 200 3.64 -8.38 31.99
CA ASN A 200 5.04 -8.76 32.16
C ASN A 200 5.71 -9.10 30.81
N TYR A 201 5.30 -8.45 29.73
CA TYR A 201 5.89 -8.65 28.41
C TYR A 201 7.41 -8.47 28.45
N GLN A 202 8.09 -9.22 27.60
CA GLN A 202 9.50 -9.06 27.32
C GLN A 202 9.67 -8.25 26.02
N PRO A 203 10.48 -7.18 25.98
CA PRO A 203 10.81 -6.45 24.76
C PRO A 203 11.42 -7.35 23.69
N GLY A 204 11.13 -7.08 22.42
CA GLY A 204 11.60 -7.90 21.29
C GLY A 204 10.83 -9.20 21.09
N GLN A 205 9.87 -9.55 21.96
CA GLN A 205 9.04 -10.73 21.78
C GLN A 205 7.81 -10.48 20.91
N THR A 206 7.36 -11.55 20.26
CA THR A 206 6.13 -11.59 19.47
C THR A 206 5.03 -12.32 20.22
N TYR A 207 3.86 -11.68 20.34
CA TYR A 207 2.66 -12.24 20.96
C TYR A 207 1.58 -12.43 19.90
N ARG A 208 0.85 -13.53 19.94
CA ARG A 208 -0.13 -13.88 18.90
C ARG A 208 -1.55 -13.75 19.39
N SER A 209 -2.40 -13.15 18.55
CA SER A 209 -3.83 -13.07 18.78
C SER A 209 -4.51 -14.43 18.63
N LEU A 210 -5.62 -14.62 19.33
CA LEU A 210 -6.56 -15.72 19.06
C LEU A 210 -7.55 -15.37 17.94
N VAL A 211 -7.59 -14.11 17.53
CA VAL A 211 -8.44 -13.59 16.46
C VAL A 211 -7.63 -13.53 15.17
N ASN A 212 -8.22 -14.03 14.08
CA ASN A 212 -7.77 -13.79 12.72
C ASN A 212 -8.89 -13.09 11.93
N PHE A 213 -8.56 -12.44 10.82
CA PHE A 213 -9.58 -11.96 9.87
C PHE A 213 -10.16 -13.14 9.05
#